data_AF-A0A968IH19-F1
#
_entry.id   AF-A0A968IH19-F1
#
_cell.length_a   1.000
_cell.length_b   1.000
_cell.length_c   1.000
_cell.angle_alpha   90.00
_cell.angle_beta   90.00
_cell.angle_gamma   90.00
#
_symmetry.space_group_name_H-M   'P 1'
#
loop_
_entity.id
_entity.type
_entity.pdbx_description
1 polymer ?
#
loop_
_entity_poly.entity_id
_entity_poly.type
_entity_poly.pdbx_seq_one_letter_code
_entity_poly.pdbx_strand_id
1 'polypeptide(L)'
;MNLKDNSFYRADLILHGIDPSGISYEGRIFFNHPDANPDTPTTLENGYAGSFSIFGHGGCYGNVGHCTPRTGMRSFDKRPKSPVESRDIPVIVTDALKQVLLNSQELEVTIVPIVRPENADFIKQIQPDVDTEHCLKFDKFEIALYDAPQSSA
;
A
#
# COMPACT_ATOMS: atom_id res chain seq x y z
N MET A 1 -2.97 -13.50 -14.92
CA MET A 1 -2.28 -14.44 -14.02
C MET A 1 -3.20 -15.65 -13.85
N ASN A 2 -2.75 -16.87 -14.11
CA ASN A 2 -3.60 -18.06 -14.01
C ASN A 2 -3.65 -18.49 -12.54
N LEU A 3 -4.70 -18.06 -11.85
CA LEU A 3 -4.93 -18.19 -10.40
C LEU A 3 -5.19 -19.65 -9.92
N LYS A 4 -4.94 -20.66 -10.76
CA LYS A 4 -5.34 -22.06 -10.53
C LYS A 4 -4.59 -22.80 -9.44
N ASP A 5 -3.46 -22.28 -8.97
CA ASP A 5 -2.61 -23.02 -8.03
C ASP A 5 -2.82 -22.50 -6.60
N ASN A 6 -3.75 -23.11 -5.86
CA ASN A 6 -3.95 -22.86 -4.43
C ASN A 6 -2.88 -23.57 -3.56
N SER A 7 -1.78 -24.04 -4.17
CA SER A 7 -0.71 -24.76 -3.49
C SER A 7 0.31 -23.85 -2.79
N PHE A 8 0.18 -22.52 -2.93
CA PHE A 8 1.09 -21.58 -2.27
C PHE A 8 0.90 -21.57 -0.74
N TYR A 9 2.03 -21.39 -0.05
CA TYR A 9 2.07 -21.21 1.40
C TYR A 9 1.72 -19.77 1.79
N ARG A 10 2.22 -18.78 1.05
CA ARG A 10 2.00 -17.36 1.31
C ARG A 10 1.75 -16.59 0.01
N ALA A 11 0.90 -15.57 0.09
CA ALA A 11 0.73 -14.59 -0.97
C ALA A 11 0.87 -13.17 -0.42
N ASP A 12 1.63 -12.34 -1.12
CA ASP A 12 1.77 -10.93 -0.84
C ASP A 12 1.23 -10.11 -2.01
N LEU A 13 0.44 -9.08 -1.71
CA LEU A 13 0.16 -8.00 -2.65
C LEU A 13 1.24 -6.94 -2.44
N ILE A 14 2.06 -6.70 -3.46
CA ILE A 14 3.17 -5.75 -3.40
C ILE A 14 2.77 -4.51 -4.19
N LEU A 15 2.73 -3.37 -3.51
CA LEU A 15 2.56 -2.06 -4.12
C LEU A 15 3.94 -1.49 -4.41
N HIS A 16 4.26 -1.23 -5.68
CA HIS A 16 5.54 -0.68 -6.09
C HIS A 16 5.49 0.82 -6.25
N GLY A 17 6.56 1.49 -5.83
CA GLY A 17 6.72 2.92 -6.07
C GLY A 17 5.73 3.79 -5.30
N ILE A 18 5.29 3.35 -4.12
CA ILE A 18 4.42 4.15 -3.25
C ILE A 18 5.13 5.48 -2.93
N ASP A 19 4.45 6.60 -3.18
CA ASP A 19 4.93 7.94 -2.86
C ASP A 19 4.51 8.35 -1.43
N PRO A 20 5.47 8.50 -0.49
CA PRO A 20 5.19 8.90 0.88
C PRO A 20 5.26 10.43 1.10
N SER A 21 5.39 11.24 0.05
CA SER A 21 5.57 12.70 0.19
C SER A 21 4.30 13.43 0.64
N GLY A 22 3.13 12.82 0.45
CA GLY A 22 1.82 13.36 0.81
C GLY A 22 1.47 13.27 2.30
N ILE A 23 0.18 13.20 2.60
CA ILE A 23 -0.34 13.02 3.96
C ILE A 23 -0.19 11.59 4.46
N SER A 24 -0.34 11.40 5.78
CA SER A 24 -0.42 10.07 6.36
C SER A 24 -1.80 9.45 6.14
N TYR A 25 -1.85 8.17 5.78
CA TYR A 25 -3.08 7.40 5.58
C TYR A 25 -2.88 5.90 5.83
N GLU A 26 -3.98 5.19 6.09
CA GLU A 26 -4.04 3.72 6.05
C GLU A 26 -4.63 3.30 4.70
N GLY A 27 -3.93 2.49 3.90
CA GLY A 27 -4.51 1.88 2.70
C GLY A 27 -5.13 0.53 3.05
N ARG A 28 -6.46 0.43 3.00
CA ARG A 28 -7.20 -0.82 3.22
C ARG A 28 -7.45 -1.51 1.90
N ILE A 29 -7.13 -2.80 1.82
CA ILE A 29 -7.23 -3.60 0.60
C ILE A 29 -8.44 -4.52 0.72
N PHE A 30 -9.28 -4.52 -0.32
CA PHE A 30 -10.43 -5.40 -0.46
C PHE A 30 -10.35 -6.16 -1.78
N PHE A 31 -10.66 -7.45 -1.76
CA PHE A 31 -10.77 -8.30 -2.92
C PHE A 31 -12.23 -8.53 -3.30
N ASN A 32 -12.53 -8.40 -4.59
CA ASN A 32 -13.86 -8.61 -5.18
C ASN A 32 -14.98 -7.82 -4.48
N HIS A 33 -14.66 -6.61 -4.00
CA HIS A 33 -15.61 -5.67 -3.42
C HIS A 33 -15.38 -4.26 -4.02
N PRO A 34 -15.81 -4.00 -5.26
CA PRO A 34 -15.57 -2.73 -5.96
C PRO A 34 -16.12 -1.50 -5.24
N ASP A 35 -17.22 -1.66 -4.51
CA ASP A 35 -17.86 -0.56 -3.77
C ASP A 35 -17.31 -0.35 -2.35
N ALA A 36 -16.14 -0.92 -2.05
CA ALA A 36 -15.51 -0.77 -0.74
C ALA A 36 -15.18 0.69 -0.46
N ASN A 37 -15.46 1.13 0.76
CA ASN A 37 -15.36 2.51 1.18
C ASN A 37 -14.88 2.58 2.65
N PRO A 38 -14.68 3.78 3.23
CA PRO A 38 -14.15 3.91 4.59
C PRO A 38 -14.93 3.18 5.68
N ASP A 39 -16.23 2.97 5.48
CA ASP A 39 -17.12 2.31 6.42
C ASP A 39 -17.25 0.80 6.18
N THR A 40 -16.63 0.27 5.11
CA THR A 40 -16.64 -1.18 4.83
C THR A 40 -15.94 -1.94 5.96
N PRO A 41 -16.58 -2.95 6.57
CA PRO A 41 -15.97 -3.72 7.65
C PRO A 41 -14.67 -4.39 7.23
N THR A 42 -13.65 -4.32 8.08
CA THR A 42 -12.35 -4.96 7.86
C THR A 42 -12.38 -6.44 8.23
N THR A 43 -13.30 -7.20 7.63
CA THR A 43 -13.44 -8.65 7.82
C THR A 43 -13.35 -9.40 6.50
N LEU A 44 -12.93 -10.66 6.58
CA LEU A 44 -12.67 -11.50 5.41
C LEU A 44 -13.93 -11.73 4.57
N GLU A 45 -15.10 -11.80 5.21
CA GLU A 45 -16.40 -11.98 4.55
C GLU A 45 -16.80 -10.76 3.71
N ASN A 46 -16.30 -9.58 4.08
CA ASN A 46 -16.46 -8.34 3.31
C ASN A 46 -15.30 -8.12 2.32
N GLY A 47 -14.52 -9.16 2.04
CA GLY A 47 -13.41 -9.11 1.09
C GLY A 47 -12.14 -8.45 1.62
N TYR A 48 -12.06 -8.08 2.90
CA TYR A 48 -10.87 -7.45 3.46
C TYR A 48 -9.64 -8.36 3.35
N ALA A 49 -8.61 -7.88 2.67
CA ALA A 49 -7.38 -8.61 2.38
C ALA A 49 -6.20 -8.21 3.26
N GLY A 50 -6.25 -7.01 3.85
CA GLY A 50 -5.19 -6.47 4.71
C GLY A 50 -5.09 -4.95 4.58
N SER A 51 -4.13 -4.36 5.28
CA SER A 51 -3.85 -2.93 5.17
C SER A 51 -2.37 -2.61 5.33
N PHE A 52 -2.01 -1.41 4.91
CA PHE A 52 -0.69 -0.82 5.11
C PHE A 52 -0.84 0.64 5.57
N SER A 53 0.21 1.17 6.19
CA SER A 53 0.23 2.54 6.67
C SER A 53 1.34 3.35 6.01
N ILE A 54 0.98 4.53 5.52
CA ILE A 54 1.93 5.54 5.04
C ILE A 54 2.02 6.64 6.08
N PHE A 55 3.23 6.85 6.57
CA PHE A 55 3.56 8.01 7.41
C PHE A 55 4.06 9.12 6.50
N GLY A 56 3.11 9.81 5.88
CA GLY A 56 3.38 10.93 4.99
C GLY A 56 3.79 12.19 5.74
N HIS A 57 4.56 13.04 5.05
CA HIS A 57 5.18 14.23 5.63
C HIS A 57 4.37 15.53 5.44
N GLY A 58 3.19 15.48 4.81
CA GLY A 58 2.35 16.67 4.60
C GLY A 58 2.94 17.66 3.57
N GLY A 59 3.69 17.15 2.59
CA GLY A 59 4.35 17.97 1.58
C GLY A 59 5.71 18.53 2.01
N CYS A 60 6.27 19.42 1.18
CA CYS A 60 7.61 19.96 1.40
C CYS A 60 7.56 21.29 2.17
N TYR A 61 8.05 21.28 3.42
CA TYR A 61 8.16 22.48 4.26
C TYR A 61 9.47 23.26 4.06
N GLY A 62 10.36 22.78 3.20
CA GLY A 62 11.65 23.40 2.91
C GLY A 62 11.62 24.24 1.62
N ASN A 63 12.72 24.96 1.38
CA ASN A 63 12.90 25.74 0.14
C ASN A 63 13.07 24.80 -1.08
N VAL A 64 13.07 25.38 -2.29
CA VAL A 64 13.25 24.65 -3.56
C VAL A 64 14.45 23.69 -3.47
N GLY A 65 14.21 22.42 -3.83
CA GLY A 65 15.21 21.36 -3.78
C GLY A 65 15.29 20.59 -2.47
N HIS A 66 14.64 21.04 -1.39
CA HIS A 66 14.70 20.39 -0.08
C HIS A 66 14.17 18.95 -0.09
N CYS A 67 13.08 18.71 -0.81
CA CYS A 67 12.46 17.39 -0.91
C CYS A 67 12.83 16.64 -2.20
N THR A 68 13.75 17.18 -3.00
CA THR A 68 14.26 16.46 -4.17
C THR A 68 15.16 15.32 -3.69
N PRO A 69 14.90 14.06 -4.08
CA PRO A 69 15.78 12.95 -3.74
C PRO A 69 17.21 13.22 -4.20
N ARG A 70 18.18 12.80 -3.39
CA ARG A 70 19.60 12.97 -3.72
C ARG A 70 19.98 12.05 -4.87
N THR A 71 20.55 12.60 -5.94
CA THR A 71 21.12 11.84 -7.05
C THR A 71 22.60 11.54 -6.81
N GLY A 72 23.11 10.41 -7.32
CA GLY A 72 24.55 10.12 -7.33
C GLY A 72 25.13 9.67 -5.97
N MET A 73 24.40 8.83 -5.23
CA MET A 73 24.94 8.19 -4.04
C MET A 73 26.21 7.39 -4.37
N ARG A 74 27.26 7.60 -3.57
CA ARG A 74 28.50 6.84 -3.69
C ARG A 74 28.28 5.42 -3.16
N SER A 75 29.03 4.45 -3.65
CA SER A 75 28.92 3.02 -3.23
C SER A 75 29.11 2.79 -1.73
N PHE A 76 29.75 3.73 -1.03
CA PHE A 76 29.99 3.69 0.41
C PHE A 76 29.13 4.70 1.22
N ASP A 77 28.17 5.37 0.58
CA ASP A 77 27.22 6.23 1.29
C ASP A 77 26.20 5.36 2.04
N LYS A 78 26.39 5.24 3.36
CA LYS A 78 25.53 4.44 4.25
C LYS A 78 24.37 5.23 4.84
N ARG A 79 24.16 6.48 4.45
CA ARG A 79 23.03 7.26 4.95
C ARG A 79 21.73 6.62 4.49
N PRO A 80 20.67 6.66 5.31
CA PRO A 80 19.37 6.19 4.89
C PRO A 80 18.88 6.91 3.64
N LYS A 81 18.04 6.21 2.87
CA LYS A 81 17.28 6.78 1.78
C LYS A 81 16.47 7.99 2.24
N SER A 82 16.15 8.87 1.30
CA SER A 82 15.33 10.04 1.62
C SER A 82 13.97 9.58 2.16
N PRO A 83 13.41 10.23 3.19
CA PRO A 83 12.07 9.87 3.69
C PRO A 83 10.97 9.97 2.63
N VAL A 84 11.18 10.84 1.63
CA VAL A 84 10.29 11.06 0.47
C VAL A 84 10.61 10.18 -0.73
N GLU A 85 11.59 9.29 -0.65
CA GLU A 85 11.87 8.33 -1.72
C GLU A 85 10.74 7.29 -1.79
N SER A 86 10.30 6.97 -3.01
CA SER A 86 9.29 5.95 -3.24
C SER A 86 9.73 4.58 -2.70
N ARG A 87 8.77 3.79 -2.25
CA ARG A 87 9.03 2.50 -1.61
C ARG A 87 8.06 1.42 -2.05
N ASP A 88 8.52 0.18 -1.95
CA ASP A 88 7.70 -0.99 -2.21
C ASP A 88 7.12 -1.50 -0.88
N ILE A 89 5.83 -1.82 -0.88
CA ILE A 89 5.10 -2.23 0.32
C ILE A 89 4.45 -3.59 0.06
N PRO A 90 4.98 -4.67 0.65
CA PRO A 90 4.32 -5.96 0.66
C PRO A 90 3.23 -6.01 1.74
N VAL A 91 2.04 -6.48 1.38
CA VAL A 91 0.94 -6.78 2.29
C VAL A 91 0.62 -8.26 2.17
N ILE A 92 0.66 -8.99 3.29
CA ILE A 92 0.29 -10.41 3.31
C ILE A 92 -1.22 -10.51 3.09
N VAL A 93 -1.63 -11.19 2.02
CA VAL A 93 -3.02 -11.35 1.59
C VAL A 93 -3.42 -12.82 1.44
N THR A 94 -2.64 -13.74 2.04
CA THR A 94 -2.77 -15.20 1.87
C THR A 94 -4.20 -15.69 2.04
N ASP A 95 -4.84 -15.42 3.17
CA ASP A 95 -6.15 -16.00 3.48
C ASP A 95 -7.25 -15.45 2.57
N ALA A 96 -7.22 -14.15 2.31
CA ALA A 96 -8.16 -13.49 1.40
C ALA A 96 -8.00 -13.97 -0.04
N LEU A 97 -6.77 -14.12 -0.52
CA LEU A 97 -6.54 -14.66 -1.85
C LEU A 97 -7.05 -16.10 -1.94
N LYS A 98 -6.73 -16.96 -0.96
CA LYS A 98 -7.22 -18.34 -0.91
C LYS A 98 -8.74 -18.40 -0.95
N GLN A 99 -9.44 -17.52 -0.22
CA GLN A 99 -10.89 -17.45 -0.25
C GLN A 99 -11.45 -17.04 -1.62
N VAL A 100 -10.81 -16.10 -2.31
CA VAL A 100 -11.20 -15.72 -3.68
C VAL A 100 -11.05 -16.91 -4.63
N LEU A 101 -9.94 -17.65 -4.55
CA LEU A 101 -9.66 -18.80 -5.42
C LEU A 101 -10.65 -19.95 -5.29
N LEU A 102 -11.33 -20.07 -4.15
CA LEU A 102 -12.38 -21.06 -3.96
C LEU A 102 -13.62 -20.77 -4.83
N ASN A 103 -13.86 -19.51 -5.16
CA ASN A 103 -15.13 -19.05 -5.72
C ASN A 103 -15.00 -18.33 -7.08
N SER A 104 -13.80 -17.88 -7.45
CA SER A 104 -13.55 -17.08 -8.66
C SER A 104 -12.17 -17.36 -9.26
N GLN A 105 -12.07 -17.17 -10.57
CA GLN A 105 -10.79 -17.14 -11.32
C GLN A 105 -10.36 -15.72 -11.67
N GLU A 106 -11.16 -14.72 -11.30
CA GLU A 106 -10.89 -13.31 -11.48
C GLU A 106 -10.74 -12.66 -10.11
N LEU A 107 -9.80 -11.72 -10.05
CA LEU A 107 -9.51 -10.94 -8.86
C LEU A 107 -9.60 -9.46 -9.22
N GLU A 108 -10.52 -8.77 -8.55
CA GLU A 108 -10.58 -7.32 -8.51
C GLU A 108 -10.00 -6.84 -7.18
N VAL A 109 -9.12 -5.84 -7.25
CA VAL A 109 -8.45 -5.26 -6.08
C VAL A 109 -8.95 -3.84 -5.91
N THR A 110 -9.57 -3.57 -4.77
CA THR A 110 -9.97 -2.22 -4.36
C THR A 110 -9.09 -1.78 -3.21
N ILE A 111 -8.49 -0.59 -3.31
CA ILE A 111 -7.66 -0.01 -2.25
C ILE A 111 -8.30 1.29 -1.81
N VAL A 112 -8.71 1.35 -0.54
CA VAL A 112 -9.38 2.50 0.06
C VAL A 112 -8.38 3.23 0.97
N PRO A 113 -7.89 4.42 0.58
CA PRO A 113 -7.08 5.24 1.46
C PRO A 113 -7.95 5.89 2.55
N ILE A 114 -7.59 5.66 3.80
CA ILE A 114 -8.26 6.20 4.98
C ILE A 114 -7.35 7.25 5.62
N VAL A 115 -7.78 8.51 5.48
CA VAL A 115 -7.23 9.63 6.24
C VAL A 115 -8.11 9.79 7.46
N ARG A 116 -7.53 9.69 8.65
CA ARG A 116 -8.29 9.87 9.89
C ARG A 116 -8.91 11.28 9.93
N PRO A 117 -10.23 11.44 10.15
CA PRO A 117 -10.91 12.74 10.08
C PRO A 117 -10.30 13.79 11.02
N GLU A 118 -9.91 13.38 12.23
CA GLU A 118 -9.24 14.25 13.20
C GLU A 118 -7.93 14.85 12.68
N ASN A 119 -7.28 14.16 11.73
CA ASN A 119 -6.08 14.63 11.06
C ASN A 119 -6.41 15.40 9.78
N ALA A 120 -7.43 15.00 9.02
CA ALA A 120 -7.78 15.63 7.76
C ALA A 120 -8.20 17.10 7.93
N ASP A 121 -9.11 17.37 8.87
CA ASP A 121 -9.62 18.72 9.12
C ASP A 121 -8.53 19.63 9.70
N PHE A 122 -7.72 19.09 10.61
CA PHE A 122 -6.58 19.81 11.19
C PHE A 122 -5.53 20.17 10.13
N ILE A 123 -5.16 19.22 9.25
CA ILE A 123 -4.16 19.50 8.22
C ILE A 123 -4.73 20.50 7.19
N LYS A 124 -6.00 20.39 6.78
CA LYS A 124 -6.63 21.37 5.87
C LYS A 124 -6.66 22.80 6.44
N GLN A 125 -6.78 22.95 7.76
CA GLN A 125 -6.70 24.27 8.40
C GLN A 125 -5.28 24.88 8.33
N ILE A 126 -4.25 24.05 8.39
CA ILE A 126 -2.83 24.49 8.40
C ILE A 126 -2.25 24.58 6.99
N GLN A 127 -2.70 23.70 6.09
CA GLN A 127 -2.31 23.59 4.69
C GLN A 127 -3.57 23.37 3.84
N PRO A 128 -4.24 24.44 3.41
CA PRO A 128 -5.46 24.35 2.60
C PRO A 128 -5.27 23.60 1.28
N ASP A 129 -4.06 23.63 0.74
CA ASP A 129 -3.70 23.01 -0.55
C ASP A 129 -3.29 21.54 -0.44
N VAL A 130 -3.39 20.93 0.76
CA VAL A 130 -3.02 19.54 0.95
C VAL A 130 -4.01 18.61 0.23
N ASP A 131 -3.49 17.70 -0.59
CA ASP A 131 -4.30 16.73 -1.32
C ASP A 131 -4.67 15.54 -0.42
N THR A 132 -5.86 15.60 0.17
CA THR A 132 -6.40 14.52 0.98
C THR A 132 -7.16 13.46 0.16
N GLU A 133 -7.58 13.82 -1.05
CA GLU A 133 -8.45 12.98 -1.88
C GLU A 133 -7.65 12.02 -2.76
N HIS A 134 -6.50 12.45 -3.26
CA HIS A 134 -5.63 11.64 -4.13
C HIS A 134 -4.30 11.32 -3.44
N CYS A 135 -4.36 10.94 -2.16
CA CYS A 135 -3.17 10.64 -1.36
C CYS A 135 -2.50 9.29 -1.70
N LEU A 136 -3.25 8.33 -2.26
CA LEU A 136 -2.71 7.06 -2.71
C LEU A 136 -2.08 7.19 -4.11
N LYS A 137 -0.76 7.07 -4.19
CA LYS A 137 0.01 7.11 -5.44
C LYS A 137 1.03 5.98 -5.45
N PHE A 138 1.00 5.15 -6.49
CA PHE A 138 1.92 4.04 -6.72
C PHE A 138 1.99 3.75 -8.22
N ASP A 139 3.06 3.06 -8.65
CA ASP A 139 3.32 2.81 -10.07
C ASP A 139 2.52 1.61 -10.59
N LYS A 140 2.53 0.52 -9.82
CA LYS A 140 1.88 -0.75 -10.14
C LYS A 140 1.72 -1.61 -8.89
N PHE A 141 0.93 -2.66 -9.00
CA PHE A 141 0.89 -3.72 -8.00
C PHE A 141 1.18 -5.08 -8.63
N GLU A 142 1.65 -6.02 -7.82
CA GLU A 142 1.80 -7.43 -8.19
C GLU A 142 1.33 -8.33 -7.05
N ILE A 143 1.01 -9.58 -7.39
CA ILE A 143 0.80 -10.64 -6.40
C ILE A 143 1.99 -11.60 -6.49
N ALA A 144 2.75 -11.69 -5.40
CA ALA A 144 3.84 -12.63 -5.24
C ALA A 144 3.34 -13.86 -4.48
N LEU A 145 3.53 -15.04 -5.06
CA LEU A 145 3.20 -16.32 -4.43
C LEU A 145 4.49 -17.00 -3.96
N TYR A 146 4.45 -17.58 -2.77
CA TYR A 146 5.58 -18.27 -2.16
C TYR A 146 5.20 -19.70 -1.82
N ASP A 147 6.05 -20.64 -2.23
CA ASP A 147 5.93 -22.05 -1.86
C ASP A 147 6.31 -22.27 -0.40
N ALA A 148 5.88 -23.40 0.16
CA ALA A 148 6.33 -23.82 1.48
C ALA A 148 7.86 -24.00 1.47
N PRO A 149 8.58 -23.58 2.52
CA PRO A 149 10.00 -23.85 2.63
C PRO A 149 10.23 -25.37 2.56
N GLN A 150 11.14 -25.81 1.69
CA GLN A 150 11.50 -27.22 1.64
C GLN A 150 12.15 -27.59 2.98
N SER A 151 11.59 -28.59 3.66
CA SER A 151 12.21 -29.17 4.85
C SER A 151 13.57 -29.73 4.47
N SER A 152 14.66 -29.14 4.97
CA SER A 152 15.98 -29.76 4.93
C SER A 152 15.91 -31.06 5.73
N ALA A 153 16.02 -32.21 5.06
CA ALA A 153 16.16 -33.51 5.69
C ALA A 153 17.53 -33.69 6.33
#